data_AF-A0A970H3R6-F1
#
_entry.id   AF-A0A970H3R6-F1
#
_cell.length_a   1.000
_cell.length_b   1.000
_cell.length_c   1.000
_cell.angle_alpha   90.00
_cell.angle_beta   90.00
_cell.angle_gamma   90.00
#
_symmetry.space_group_name_H-M   'P 1'
#
loop_
_entity.id
_entity.type
_entity.pdbx_description
1 polymer ?
#
loop_
_entity_poly.entity_id
_entity_poly.type
_entity_poly.pdbx_seq_one_letter_code
_entity_poly.pdbx_strand_id
1 'polypeptide(L)'
;MEKNASPFATVQEQEVNGEIFQITHRILQVPRETYLEVLAGHKHPFSEAGAQQFVEKYLAWCGEKNGVIGMVRISEKEGTVILDAAIRYRISRLERPSCHN
;
A
#
# COMPACT_ATOMS: atom_id res chain seq x y z
N MET A 1 3.44 -2.16 -36.85
CA MET A 1 2.78 -0.97 -36.26
C MET A 1 3.86 0.00 -35.86
N GLU A 2 3.88 1.19 -36.44
CA GLU A 2 4.86 2.23 -36.09
C GLU A 2 4.63 2.70 -34.65
N LYS A 3 5.65 2.55 -33.79
CA LYS A 3 5.63 3.03 -32.39
C LYS A 3 5.34 4.54 -32.28
N ASN A 4 5.55 5.29 -33.35
CA ASN A 4 5.45 6.75 -33.41
C ASN A 4 4.01 7.29 -33.40
N ALA A 5 3.00 6.45 -33.62
CA ALA A 5 1.59 6.85 -33.58
C ALA A 5 0.93 6.58 -32.21
N SER A 6 1.67 6.06 -31.23
CA SER A 6 1.12 5.73 -29.93
C SER A 6 1.07 6.95 -29.00
N PRO A 7 -0.03 7.18 -28.26
CA PRO A 7 -0.06 8.16 -27.17
C PRO A 7 1.04 7.93 -26.11
N PHE A 8 1.57 6.71 -25.99
CA PHE A 8 2.66 6.41 -25.06
C PHE A 8 4.02 7.00 -25.48
N ALA A 9 4.17 7.45 -26.73
CA ALA A 9 5.42 8.02 -27.21
C ALA A 9 5.80 9.36 -26.53
N THR A 10 4.83 10.01 -25.87
CA THR A 10 5.06 11.25 -25.11
C THR A 10 5.29 11.02 -23.61
N VAL A 11 5.15 9.78 -23.14
CA VAL A 11 5.37 9.45 -21.72
C VAL A 11 6.86 9.52 -21.41
N GLN A 12 7.21 10.29 -20.38
CA GLN A 12 8.57 10.36 -19.84
C GLN A 12 8.62 9.52 -18.55
N GLU A 13 9.42 8.47 -18.57
CA GLU A 13 9.75 7.70 -17.37
C GLU A 13 10.99 8.31 -16.72
N GLN A 14 10.89 8.61 -15.42
CA GLN A 14 12.02 9.04 -14.63
C GLN A 14 12.51 7.86 -13.79
N GLU A 15 13.76 7.45 -14.01
CA GLU A 15 14.40 6.43 -13.18
C GLU A 15 14.71 6.99 -11.78
N VAL A 16 14.33 6.25 -10.75
CA VAL A 16 14.64 6.59 -9.35
C VAL A 16 15.90 5.84 -8.94
N ASN A 17 17.05 6.51 -9.02
CA ASN A 17 18.32 5.95 -8.59
C ASN A 17 18.44 5.96 -7.06
N GLY A 18 18.44 4.79 -6.42
CA GLY A 18 19.05 4.63 -5.09
C GLY A 18 18.18 4.09 -3.96
N GLU A 19 16.89 3.84 -4.18
CA GLU A 19 16.02 3.31 -3.12
C GLU A 19 15.51 1.91 -3.49
N ILE A 20 15.99 0.90 -2.77
CA ILE A 20 15.46 -0.46 -2.85
C ILE A 20 14.45 -0.60 -1.72
N PHE A 21 13.25 -1.06 -2.07
CA PHE A 21 12.21 -1.35 -1.11
C PHE A 21 11.93 -2.84 -1.09
N GLN A 22 11.83 -3.40 0.10
CA GLN A 22 11.09 -4.64 0.31
C GLN A 22 9.61 -4.29 0.40
N ILE A 23 8.79 -4.95 -0.43
CA ILE A 23 7.34 -4.79 -0.39
C ILE A 23 6.76 -5.97 0.36
N THR A 24 5.98 -5.69 1.40
CA THR A 24 5.20 -6.70 2.12
C THR A 24 3.72 -6.43 1.89
N HIS A 25 3.01 -7.44 1.40
CA HIS A 25 1.55 -7.43 1.35
C HIS A 25 0.99 -7.88 2.70
N ARG A 26 0.07 -7.10 3.25
CA ARG A 26 -0.68 -7.47 4.45
C ARG A 26 -2.16 -7.46 4.15
N ILE A 27 -2.79 -8.61 4.37
CA ILE A 27 -4.24 -8.78 4.28
C ILE A 27 -4.79 -8.68 5.70
N LEU A 28 -5.51 -7.60 5.99
CA LEU A 28 -6.19 -7.38 7.26
C LEU A 28 -7.67 -7.70 7.07
N GLN A 29 -8.21 -8.56 7.94
CA GLN A 29 -9.64 -8.82 8.03
C GLN A 29 -10.14 -8.17 9.32
N VAL A 30 -10.97 -7.14 9.17
CA VAL A 30 -11.35 -6.26 10.26
C VAL A 30 -12.87 -6.28 10.39
N PRO A 31 -13.44 -6.54 11.59
CA PRO A 31 -14.86 -6.34 11.81
C PRO A 31 -15.28 -4.91 11.43
N ARG A 32 -16.38 -4.75 10.71
CA ARG A 32 -16.83 -3.44 10.20
C ARG A 32 -16.96 -2.40 11.32
N GLU A 33 -17.47 -2.81 12.47
CA GLU A 33 -17.65 -1.93 13.63
C GLU A 33 -16.31 -1.38 14.12
N THR A 34 -15.31 -2.24 14.28
CA THR A 34 -13.94 -1.85 14.63
C THR A 34 -13.33 -0.92 13.57
N TYR A 35 -13.54 -1.19 12.28
CA TYR A 35 -13.05 -0.33 11.20
C TYR A 35 -13.63 1.08 11.28
N LEU A 36 -14.94 1.18 11.48
CA LEU A 36 -15.66 2.45 11.60
C LEU A 36 -15.31 3.20 12.89
N GLU A 37 -15.09 2.50 14.00
CA GLU A 37 -14.66 3.09 15.26
C GLU A 37 -13.29 3.75 15.12
N VAL A 38 -12.31 3.04 14.55
CA VAL A 38 -10.96 3.57 14.30
C VAL A 38 -10.99 4.79 13.37
N LEU A 39 -11.96 4.86 12.45
CA LEU A 39 -12.14 5.93 11.48
C LEU A 39 -13.32 6.87 11.80
N ALA A 40 -13.78 6.94 13.06
CA ALA A 40 -15.01 7.67 13.41
C ALA A 40 -15.00 9.17 13.04
N GLY A 41 -13.82 9.78 12.87
CA GLY A 41 -13.65 11.17 12.42
C GLY A 41 -13.33 11.34 10.93
N HIS A 42 -13.23 10.26 10.15
CA HIS A 42 -12.87 10.33 8.74
C HIS A 42 -14.12 10.50 7.87
N LYS A 43 -14.13 11.53 7.03
CA LYS A 43 -15.31 11.91 6.21
C LYS A 43 -15.79 10.79 5.28
N HIS A 44 -14.86 10.00 4.74
CA HIS A 44 -15.14 8.90 3.81
C HIS A 44 -14.33 7.67 4.23
N PRO A 45 -14.76 6.88 5.23
CA PRO A 45 -13.94 5.81 5.80
C PRO A 45 -13.62 4.70 4.79
N PHE A 46 -14.49 4.47 3.79
CA PHE A 46 -14.29 3.44 2.76
C PHE A 46 -13.56 3.95 1.51
N SER A 47 -13.06 5.19 1.50
CA SER A 47 -12.20 5.67 0.42
C SER A 47 -10.77 5.11 0.56
N GLU A 48 -9.97 5.19 -0.49
CA GLU A 48 -8.54 4.82 -0.44
C GLU A 48 -7.81 5.51 0.72
N ALA A 49 -8.03 6.82 0.90
CA ALA A 49 -7.46 7.58 2.01
C ALA A 49 -7.88 7.05 3.40
N GLY A 50 -9.13 6.61 3.57
CA GLY A 50 -9.60 6.02 4.82
C GLY A 50 -8.97 4.66 5.08
N ALA A 51 -8.88 3.83 4.04
CA ALA A 51 -8.20 2.54 4.09
C ALA A 51 -6.71 2.68 4.44
N GLN A 52 -6.01 3.63 3.80
CA GLN A 52 -4.62 3.97 4.13
C GLN A 52 -4.47 4.44 5.57
N GLN A 53 -5.35 5.33 6.04
CA GLN A 53 -5.32 5.81 7.43
C GLN A 53 -5.55 4.70 8.45
N PHE A 54 -6.46 3.75 8.17
CA PHE A 54 -6.65 2.59 9.05
C PHE A 54 -5.36 1.77 9.13
N VAL A 55 -4.75 1.46 7.99
CA VAL A 55 -3.49 0.69 7.92
C VAL A 55 -2.38 1.44 8.66
N GLU A 56 -2.27 2.76 8.52
CA GLU A 56 -1.30 3.59 9.23
C GLU A 56 -1.45 3.47 10.75
N LYS A 57 -2.68 3.62 11.25
CA LYS A 57 -2.97 3.47 12.69
C LYS A 57 -2.65 2.05 13.17
N TYR A 58 -2.97 1.03 12.37
CA TYR A 58 -2.66 -0.36 12.69
C TYR A 58 -1.15 -0.63 12.78
N LEU A 59 -0.37 -0.15 11.80
CA LEU A 59 1.10 -0.30 11.82
C LEU A 59 1.73 0.45 12.98
N ALA A 60 1.25 1.66 13.28
CA ALA A 60 1.70 2.42 14.44
C ALA A 60 1.43 1.66 15.76
N TRP A 61 0.27 1.02 15.88
CA TRP A 61 -0.06 0.16 17.03
C TRP A 61 0.85 -1.08 17.12
N CYS A 62 1.22 -1.69 15.98
CA CYS A 62 2.21 -2.77 15.93
C CYS A 62 3.65 -2.31 16.25
N GLY A 63 3.89 -1.00 16.41
CA GLY A 63 5.22 -0.44 16.66
C GLY A 63 6.07 -0.24 15.41
N GLU A 64 5.48 -0.33 14.22
CA GLU A 64 6.18 -0.20 12.95
C GLU A 64 6.21 1.26 12.47
N LYS A 65 7.42 1.83 12.39
CA LYS A 65 7.61 3.27 12.13
C LYS A 65 8.23 3.59 10.76
N ASN A 66 8.76 2.58 10.07
CA ASN A 66 9.55 2.76 8.85
C ASN A 66 8.83 2.25 7.58
N GLY A 67 7.59 1.77 7.72
CA GLY A 67 6.79 1.29 6.59
C GLY A 67 6.12 2.45 5.87
N VAL A 68 6.36 2.58 4.57
CA VAL A 68 5.64 3.52 3.71
C VAL A 68 4.48 2.79 3.05
N ILE A 69 3.26 3.19 3.40
CA ILE A 69 2.04 2.61 2.82
C ILE A 69 1.96 2.99 1.35
N GLY A 70 1.70 2.00 0.49
CA GLY A 70 1.42 2.19 -0.92
C GLY A 70 -0.08 2.14 -1.19
N MET A 71 -0.45 1.50 -2.31
CA MET A 71 -1.84 1.26 -2.62
C MET A 71 -2.46 0.29 -1.59
N VAL A 72 -3.65 0.63 -1.11
CA VAL A 72 -4.45 -0.24 -0.24
C VAL A 72 -5.75 -0.53 -0.98
N ARG A 73 -6.00 -1.81 -1.27
CA ARG A 73 -7.30 -2.24 -1.78
C ARG A 73 -8.22 -2.51 -0.61
N ILE A 74 -9.46 -2.05 -0.73
CA ILE A 74 -10.52 -2.29 0.24
C ILE A 74 -11.63 -3.09 -0.43
N SER A 75 -12.17 -4.07 0.30
CA SER A 75 -13.40 -4.74 -0.04
C SER A 75 -14.20 -5.04 1.22
N GLU A 76 -15.51 -5.24 1.06
CA GLU A 76 -16.41 -5.52 2.17
C GLU A 76 -17.12 -6.84 1.89
N LYS A 77 -17.14 -7.75 2.87
CA LYS A 77 -17.83 -9.03 2.79
C LYS A 77 -18.40 -9.42 4.15
N GLU A 78 -19.71 -9.66 4.22
CA GLU A 78 -20.36 -10.27 5.39
C GLU A 78 -20.02 -9.57 6.73
N GLY A 79 -20.02 -8.24 6.77
CA GLY A 79 -19.70 -7.47 7.99
C GLY A 79 -18.20 -7.38 8.29
N THR A 80 -17.34 -7.88 7.41
CA THR A 80 -15.88 -7.78 7.49
C THR A 80 -15.35 -6.84 6.40
N VAL A 81 -14.45 -5.94 6.78
CA VAL A 81 -13.66 -5.11 5.87
C VAL A 81 -12.33 -5.81 5.63
N ILE A 82 -11.98 -6.03 4.37
CA ILE A 82 -10.74 -6.66 3.97
C ILE A 82 -9.85 -5.59 3.34
N LEU A 83 -8.66 -5.39 3.92
CA LEU A 83 -7.65 -4.46 3.43
C LEU A 83 -6.45 -5.26 2.92
N ASP A 84 -6.12 -5.13 1.64
CA ASP A 84 -4.87 -5.64 1.05
C ASP A 84 -3.92 -4.44 0.86
N ALA A 85 -2.99 -4.30 1.79
CA ALA A 85 -2.07 -3.18 1.87
C ALA A 85 -0.67 -3.59 1.40
N ALA A 86 -0.14 -2.86 0.42
CA ALA A 86 1.27 -2.93 0.06
C ALA A 86 2.07 -1.96 0.94
N ILE A 87 3.02 -2.47 1.72
CA ILE A 87 3.86 -1.66 2.60
C ILE A 87 5.31 -1.79 2.14
N ARG A 88 5.95 -0.64 1.90
CA ARG A 88 7.33 -0.54 1.42
C ARG A 88 8.24 -0.25 2.61
N TYR A 89 9.21 -1.13 2.84
CA TYR A 89 10.28 -0.92 3.80
C TYR A 89 11.56 -0.64 3.03
N ARG A 90 12.23 0.47 3.34
CA ARG A 90 13.54 0.74 2.76
C ARG A 90 14.52 -0.32 3.26
N ILE A 91 15.18 -0.99 2.33
CA ILE A 91 16.24 -1.96 2.65
C ILE A 91 17.57 -1.45 2.14
N SER A 92 18.65 -1.85 2.82
CA SER A 92 20.00 -1.58 2.31
C SER A 92 20.28 -2.43 1.07
N ARG A 93 21.17 -1.97 0.19
CA ARG A 93 21.58 -2.77 -0.99
C ARG A 93 22.16 -4.15 -0.63
N LEU A 94 22.71 -4.29 0.58
CA LEU A 94 23.33 -5.53 1.08
C LEU A 94 22.29 -6.56 1.55
N GLU A 95 21.08 -6.13 1.86
CA GLU A 95 19.96 -7.00 2.31
C GLU A 95 19.09 -7.48 1.16
N ARG A 96 19.45 -7.13 -0.09
CA ARG A 96 18.70 -7.56 -1.27
C ARG A 96 18.80 -9.09 -1.39
N PRO A 97 17.67 -9.83 -1.36
CA PRO A 97 17.68 -11.23 -1.73
C PRO A 97 18.16 -11.33 -3.18
N SER A 98 19.29 -11.99 -3.39
CA SER A 98 19.75 -12.35 -4.72
C SER A 98 18.70 -13.27 -5.35
N CYS A 99 18.08 -12.85 -6.44
CA CYS A 99 17.28 -13.73 -7.29
C CYS A 99 18.22 -14.84 -7.80
N HIS A 100 18.26 -15.98 -7.11
CA HIS A 100 18.83 -17.20 -7.65
C HIS A 100 17.75 -17.80 -8.53
N ASN A 101 17.98 -17.76 -9.85
CA ASN A 101 17.20 -18.53 -10.82
C ASN A 101 17.58 -20.00 -10.74
#